data_AF-A0A5E7YX22-F1
#
_entry.id   AF-A0A5E7YX22-F1
#
_cell.length_a   1.000
_cell.length_b   1.000
_cell.length_c   1.000
_cell.angle_alpha   90.00
_cell.angle_beta   90.00
_cell.angle_gamma   90.00
#
_symmetry.space_group_name_H-M   'P 1'
#
loop_
_entity.id
_entity.type
_entity.pdbx_description
1 polymer ?
#
loop_
_entity_poly.entity_id
_entity_poly.type
_entity_poly.pdbx_seq_one_letter_code
_entity_poly.pdbx_strand_id
1 'polypeptide(L)'
;MLKFPKSAAFAVLALATLSSPSLAEGDADAGQKVFKKCAACHAVGEGAKHKVGPELNEIFGRAAGSAEGYKYSKAMIEAGDAGLVWDAATLGEYLTNPKGMIKGTKMAFAGLKKDDEVANVLAYLRTFSQEAAAAPAAAETGEAPVETAAAAAPPEPAPAADMVVEKSQGAFGLGRKALPEEIAAWDIDIRPDGTGLPEGSGTVAQGEPIYTDNCAVCHGDFGEGAGRWPVLAGGQDTLRNDRPEKTIGSYWPYLSTVFDYVRRAMPFGNARSMSDDDVYALTAYLLYLNDVVDDEEFELSKENFASVRLPNEANFIADGRADEPHYAKSVEPCMTDCKPGPVEITARAQVIDVTPEGEGDENSGGSID
;
A
#
# COMPACT_ATOMS: atom_id res chain seq x y z
N MET A 1 46.23 -69.79 32.23
CA MET A 1 45.91 -70.08 30.82
C MET A 1 44.48 -70.57 30.74
N LEU A 2 43.49 -69.69 30.58
CA LEU A 2 42.10 -70.13 30.46
C LEU A 2 41.34 -69.36 29.37
N LYS A 3 40.52 -70.15 28.68
CA LYS A 3 39.67 -69.91 27.51
C LYS A 3 38.50 -68.96 27.80
N PHE A 4 38.01 -68.37 26.70
CA PHE A 4 36.77 -67.58 26.53
C PHE A 4 35.55 -68.06 27.33
N PRO A 5 34.60 -67.14 27.59
CA PRO A 5 33.31 -67.29 26.92
C PRO A 5 32.64 -65.99 26.42
N LYS A 6 31.89 -66.19 25.33
CA LYS A 6 30.64 -65.57 24.85
C LYS A 6 30.02 -64.44 25.68
N SER A 7 29.71 -63.32 25.01
CA SER A 7 28.48 -62.55 25.24
C SER A 7 28.07 -61.81 23.97
N ALA A 8 26.80 -61.99 23.60
CA ALA A 8 26.11 -61.34 22.50
C ALA A 8 25.81 -59.88 22.85
N ALA A 9 26.00 -58.97 21.89
CA ALA A 9 25.51 -57.61 21.96
C ALA A 9 24.58 -57.35 20.78
N PHE A 10 23.31 -57.08 21.10
CA PHE A 10 22.29 -56.56 20.20
C PHE A 10 22.75 -55.18 19.68
N ALA A 11 22.99 -55.05 18.37
CA ALA A 11 23.13 -53.76 17.72
C ALA A 11 21.76 -53.38 17.14
N VAL A 12 21.06 -52.47 17.82
CA VAL A 12 19.83 -51.84 17.33
C VAL A 12 20.20 -50.94 16.15
N LEU A 13 19.72 -51.28 14.96
CA LEU A 13 19.84 -50.45 13.77
C LEU A 13 18.83 -49.30 13.90
N ALA A 14 19.30 -48.14 14.36
CA ALA A 14 18.53 -46.91 14.40
C ALA A 14 18.27 -46.43 12.96
N LEU A 15 17.04 -46.63 12.48
CA LEU A 15 16.56 -46.09 11.23
C LEU A 15 16.32 -44.58 11.45
N ALA A 16 17.23 -43.74 10.95
CA ALA A 16 17.09 -42.29 10.99
C ALA A 16 15.93 -41.88 10.08
N THR A 17 14.77 -41.63 10.68
CA THR A 17 13.63 -41.01 10.01
C THR A 17 13.95 -39.54 9.77
N LEU A 18 14.15 -39.18 8.51
CA LEU A 18 14.17 -37.78 8.06
C LEU A 18 12.78 -37.19 8.30
N SER A 19 12.64 -36.33 9.31
CA SER A 19 11.43 -35.54 9.51
C SER A 19 11.35 -34.47 8.43
N SER A 20 10.47 -34.67 7.44
CA SER A 20 10.01 -33.57 6.58
C SER A 20 8.95 -32.76 7.35
N PRO A 21 9.01 -31.42 7.34
CA PRO A 21 7.97 -30.60 7.96
C PRO A 21 6.68 -30.69 7.14
N SER A 22 5.57 -31.05 7.78
CA SER A 22 4.23 -30.97 7.19
C SER A 22 3.69 -29.54 7.39
N LEU A 23 3.49 -28.80 6.30
CA LEU A 23 2.71 -27.55 6.32
C LEU A 23 1.24 -27.89 6.60
N ALA A 24 0.58 -27.12 7.46
CA ALA A 24 -0.86 -27.23 7.70
C ALA A 24 -1.66 -26.94 6.42
N GLU A 25 -2.81 -27.60 6.27
CA GLU A 25 -3.69 -27.44 5.12
C GLU A 25 -4.58 -26.20 5.32
N GLY A 26 -4.43 -25.19 4.46
CA GLY A 26 -5.15 -23.92 4.58
C GLY A 26 -6.57 -23.94 4.01
N ASP A 27 -7.36 -22.91 4.34
CA ASP A 27 -8.71 -22.65 3.85
C ASP A 27 -8.65 -21.77 2.59
N ALA A 28 -9.18 -22.29 1.47
CA ALA A 28 -9.19 -21.59 0.19
C ALA A 28 -10.15 -20.38 0.15
N ASP A 29 -11.27 -20.40 0.87
CA ASP A 29 -12.21 -19.28 0.96
C ASP A 29 -11.62 -18.14 1.79
N ALA A 30 -10.95 -18.47 2.90
CA ALA A 30 -10.14 -17.51 3.65
C ALA A 30 -8.95 -17.01 2.79
N GLY A 31 -8.35 -17.90 2.01
CA GLY A 31 -7.25 -17.60 1.09
C GLY A 31 -7.62 -16.62 0.00
N GLN A 32 -8.85 -16.69 -0.53
CA GLN A 32 -9.37 -15.70 -1.47
C GLN A 32 -9.40 -14.30 -0.87
N LYS A 33 -9.70 -14.18 0.44
CA LYS A 33 -9.66 -12.89 1.15
C LYS A 33 -8.23 -12.38 1.29
N VAL A 34 -7.28 -13.25 1.63
CA VAL A 34 -5.85 -12.91 1.68
C VAL A 34 -5.34 -12.49 0.30
N PHE A 35 -5.78 -13.17 -0.77
CA PHE A 35 -5.39 -12.88 -2.14
C PHE A 35 -5.77 -11.46 -2.60
N LYS A 36 -6.71 -10.78 -1.93
CA LYS A 36 -6.99 -9.36 -2.19
C LYS A 36 -5.74 -8.48 -2.04
N LYS A 37 -4.81 -8.84 -1.15
CA LYS A 37 -3.49 -8.20 -1.00
C LYS A 37 -2.60 -8.37 -2.24
N CYS A 38 -2.85 -9.41 -3.05
CA CYS A 38 -2.11 -9.75 -4.27
C CYS A 38 -2.79 -9.24 -5.55
N ALA A 39 -4.12 -9.04 -5.51
CA ALA A 39 -4.98 -8.80 -6.69
C ALA A 39 -4.69 -7.49 -7.44
N ALA A 40 -4.06 -6.50 -6.79
CA ALA A 40 -3.58 -5.29 -7.44
C ALA A 40 -2.49 -5.58 -8.48
N CYS A 41 -1.61 -6.55 -8.16
CA CYS A 41 -0.44 -6.88 -8.98
C CYS A 41 -0.61 -8.17 -9.78
N HIS A 42 -1.46 -9.09 -9.35
CA HIS A 42 -1.61 -10.40 -9.96
C HIS A 42 -3.05 -10.69 -10.39
N ALA A 43 -3.21 -11.70 -11.25
CA ALA A 43 -4.49 -12.22 -11.69
C ALA A 43 -4.46 -13.75 -11.66
N VAL A 44 -5.63 -14.34 -11.36
CA VAL A 44 -5.89 -15.78 -11.39
C VAL A 44 -7.27 -16.03 -12.02
N GLY A 45 -7.50 -17.25 -12.49
CA GLY A 45 -8.75 -17.68 -13.10
C GLY A 45 -8.76 -17.59 -14.64
N GLU A 46 -9.93 -17.86 -15.21
CA GLU A 46 -10.12 -17.87 -16.66
C GLU A 46 -9.80 -16.50 -17.27
N GLY A 47 -8.93 -16.47 -18.27
CA GLY A 47 -8.53 -15.23 -18.95
C GLY A 47 -7.60 -14.31 -18.15
N ALA A 48 -6.96 -14.81 -17.07
CA ALA A 48 -5.97 -14.05 -16.31
C ALA A 48 -4.84 -13.51 -17.21
N LYS A 49 -4.50 -12.24 -17.02
CA LYS A 49 -3.42 -11.54 -17.75
C LYS A 49 -2.34 -11.08 -16.78
N HIS A 50 -1.12 -10.96 -17.27
CA HIS A 50 -0.06 -10.26 -16.56
C HIS A 50 -0.45 -8.82 -16.27
N LYS A 51 -0.11 -8.35 -15.07
CA LYS A 51 -0.26 -6.94 -14.65
C LYS A 51 1.11 -6.42 -14.21
N VAL A 52 1.21 -5.82 -13.04
CA VAL A 52 2.47 -5.47 -12.38
C VAL A 52 3.30 -6.74 -12.14
N GLY A 53 2.65 -7.84 -11.72
CA GLY A 53 3.21 -9.18 -11.59
C GLY A 53 2.70 -10.15 -12.67
N PRO A 54 3.33 -11.34 -12.79
CA PRO A 54 2.85 -12.40 -13.69
C PRO A 54 1.47 -12.91 -13.26
N GLU A 55 0.80 -13.63 -14.15
CA GLU A 55 -0.41 -14.36 -13.77
C GLU A 55 0.00 -15.59 -12.93
N LEU A 56 -0.90 -16.07 -12.08
CA LEU A 56 -0.59 -17.07 -11.06
C LEU A 56 -1.34 -18.40 -11.25
N ASN A 57 -1.96 -18.63 -12.41
CA ASN A 57 -2.48 -19.95 -12.75
C ASN A 57 -1.31 -20.92 -12.96
N GLU A 58 -1.52 -22.18 -12.58
CA GLU A 58 -0.53 -23.26 -12.72
C GLU A 58 0.84 -22.88 -12.12
N ILE A 59 0.83 -22.15 -11.00
CA ILE A 59 2.07 -21.71 -10.34
C ILE A 59 2.75 -22.87 -9.60
N PHE A 60 1.99 -23.83 -9.06
CA PHE A 60 2.55 -24.98 -8.38
C PHE A 60 3.24 -25.91 -9.39
N GLY A 61 4.51 -26.24 -9.13
CA GLY A 61 5.40 -27.00 -10.01
C GLY A 61 6.12 -26.16 -11.07
N ARG A 62 5.82 -24.86 -11.19
CA ARG A 62 6.43 -23.98 -12.18
C ARG A 62 7.81 -23.51 -11.73
N ALA A 63 8.77 -23.46 -12.65
CA ALA A 63 10.08 -22.86 -12.37
C ALA A 63 9.94 -21.36 -12.06
N ALA A 64 10.74 -20.86 -11.12
CA ALA A 64 10.75 -19.43 -10.81
C ALA A 64 11.16 -18.61 -12.03
N GLY A 65 10.49 -17.48 -12.27
CA GLY A 65 10.82 -16.60 -13.39
C GLY A 65 10.45 -17.12 -14.79
N SER A 66 9.59 -18.15 -14.91
CA SER A 66 9.34 -18.82 -16.18
C SER A 66 7.95 -18.61 -16.81
N ALA A 67 7.09 -17.73 -16.27
CA ALA A 67 5.80 -17.46 -16.92
C ALA A 67 6.01 -16.79 -18.28
N GLU A 68 5.44 -17.40 -19.33
CA GLU A 68 5.57 -16.95 -20.70
C GLU A 68 4.99 -15.53 -20.86
N GLY A 69 5.69 -14.64 -21.59
CA GLY A 69 5.18 -13.29 -21.86
C GLY A 69 5.37 -12.27 -20.72
N TYR A 70 5.91 -12.65 -19.56
CA TYR A 70 6.22 -11.72 -18.47
C TYR A 70 7.73 -11.42 -18.34
N LYS A 71 8.08 -10.15 -18.11
CA LYS A 71 9.48 -9.69 -17.98
C LYS A 71 9.96 -9.65 -16.52
N TYR A 72 10.55 -10.74 -16.07
CA TYR A 72 11.08 -10.90 -14.71
C TYR A 72 12.29 -10.02 -14.37
N SER A 73 12.70 -10.03 -13.10
CA SER A 73 14.00 -9.49 -12.68
C SER A 73 15.10 -10.49 -13.03
N LYS A 74 16.33 -10.01 -13.19
CA LYS A 74 17.49 -10.88 -13.42
C LYS A 74 17.64 -11.91 -12.29
N ALA A 75 17.50 -11.47 -11.03
CA ALA A 75 17.60 -12.34 -9.87
C ALA A 75 16.55 -13.47 -9.85
N MET A 76 15.31 -13.18 -10.27
CA MET A 76 14.25 -14.19 -10.32
C MET A 76 14.49 -15.24 -11.41
N ILE A 77 15.02 -14.82 -12.57
CA ILE A 77 15.41 -15.75 -13.65
C ILE A 77 16.56 -16.63 -13.17
N GLU A 78 17.60 -16.04 -12.58
CA GLU A 78 18.76 -16.77 -12.06
C GLU A 78 18.37 -17.77 -10.96
N ALA A 79 17.40 -17.44 -10.10
CA ALA A 79 16.88 -18.37 -9.09
C ALA A 79 16.18 -19.58 -9.74
N GLY A 80 15.38 -19.35 -10.80
CA GLY A 80 14.77 -20.43 -11.58
C GLY A 80 15.79 -21.31 -12.29
N ASP A 81 16.79 -20.71 -12.93
CA ASP A 81 17.90 -21.41 -13.59
C ASP A 81 18.75 -22.23 -12.60
N ALA A 82 18.85 -21.76 -11.36
CA ALA A 82 19.48 -22.48 -10.25
C ALA A 82 18.60 -23.60 -9.65
N GLY A 83 17.38 -23.79 -10.16
CA GLY A 83 16.49 -24.90 -9.82
C GLY A 83 15.38 -24.54 -8.83
N LEU A 84 15.12 -23.26 -8.55
CA LEU A 84 13.97 -22.88 -7.72
C LEU A 84 12.66 -23.20 -8.46
N VAL A 85 11.88 -24.09 -7.87
CA VAL A 85 10.54 -24.49 -8.35
C VAL A 85 9.53 -24.08 -7.29
N TRP A 86 8.38 -23.55 -7.73
CA TRP A 86 7.30 -23.14 -6.85
C TRP A 86 6.50 -24.34 -6.36
N ASP A 87 6.67 -24.69 -5.11
CA ASP A 87 5.84 -25.60 -4.34
C ASP A 87 5.29 -24.88 -3.10
N ALA A 88 4.57 -25.58 -2.21
CA ALA A 88 4.00 -24.93 -1.03
C ALA A 88 5.06 -24.39 -0.07
N ALA A 89 6.23 -25.03 0.04
CA ALA A 89 7.29 -24.61 0.95
C ALA A 89 7.99 -23.36 0.42
N THR A 90 8.43 -23.42 -0.83
CA THR A 90 9.13 -22.31 -1.51
C THR A 90 8.22 -21.11 -1.76
N LEU A 91 6.94 -21.32 -2.13
CA LEU A 91 5.98 -20.23 -2.20
C LEU A 91 5.69 -19.67 -0.81
N GLY A 92 5.57 -20.50 0.22
CA GLY A 92 5.35 -20.03 1.58
C GLY A 92 6.49 -19.13 2.07
N GLU A 93 7.73 -19.58 1.91
CA GLU A 93 8.93 -18.79 2.23
C GLU A 93 8.97 -17.49 1.41
N TYR A 94 8.74 -17.59 0.09
CA TYR A 94 8.75 -16.41 -0.76
C TYR A 94 7.65 -15.40 -0.41
N LEU A 95 6.46 -15.86 -0.03
CA LEU A 95 5.33 -15.01 0.34
C LEU A 95 5.48 -14.37 1.72
N THR A 96 6.33 -14.90 2.61
CA THR A 96 6.64 -14.28 3.91
C THR A 96 7.71 -13.19 3.80
N ASN A 97 8.67 -13.32 2.88
CA ASN A 97 9.68 -12.30 2.64
C ASN A 97 10.32 -12.41 1.23
N PRO A 98 9.68 -11.85 0.18
CA PRO A 98 10.17 -11.99 -1.20
C PRO A 98 11.57 -11.42 -1.41
N LYS A 99 11.83 -10.22 -0.87
CA LYS A 99 13.12 -9.52 -0.98
C LYS A 99 14.21 -10.20 -0.16
N GLY A 100 13.85 -10.83 0.95
CA GLY A 100 14.77 -11.62 1.78
C GLY A 100 15.18 -12.92 1.10
N MET A 101 14.23 -13.63 0.48
CA MET A 101 14.50 -14.90 -0.21
C MET A 101 15.24 -14.68 -1.54
N ILE A 102 14.82 -13.69 -2.35
CA ILE A 102 15.43 -13.41 -3.66
C ILE A 102 15.87 -11.94 -3.70
N LYS A 103 17.11 -11.69 -3.32
CA LYS A 103 17.70 -10.34 -3.35
C LYS A 103 17.74 -9.80 -4.79
N GLY A 104 17.03 -8.70 -5.02
CA GLY A 104 16.87 -8.11 -6.37
C GLY A 104 15.64 -8.62 -7.12
N THR A 105 14.71 -9.32 -6.45
CA THR A 105 13.36 -9.53 -7.00
C THR A 105 12.64 -8.20 -7.19
N LYS A 106 11.83 -8.11 -8.25
CA LYS A 106 10.96 -6.95 -8.53
C LYS A 106 9.65 -6.98 -7.72
N MET A 107 9.34 -8.10 -7.07
CA MET A 107 8.14 -8.21 -6.24
C MET A 107 8.34 -7.43 -4.93
N ALA A 108 7.81 -6.21 -4.90
CA ALA A 108 7.82 -5.33 -3.73
C ALA A 108 6.60 -5.62 -2.86
N PHE A 109 6.62 -6.75 -2.16
CA PHE A 109 5.57 -7.16 -1.22
C PHE A 109 6.21 -7.35 0.16
N ALA A 110 5.61 -6.75 1.20
CA ALA A 110 6.08 -6.78 2.59
C ALA A 110 6.07 -8.18 3.24
N GLY A 111 5.35 -9.10 2.60
CA GLY A 111 5.20 -10.48 3.03
C GLY A 111 4.03 -10.69 3.98
N LEU A 112 3.50 -11.91 3.98
CA LEU A 112 2.48 -12.36 4.93
C LEU A 112 3.17 -12.73 6.25
N LYS A 113 2.84 -12.04 7.34
CA LYS A 113 3.46 -12.27 8.66
C LYS A 113 2.83 -13.43 9.44
N LYS A 114 1.63 -13.86 9.05
CA LYS A 114 0.86 -14.91 9.72
C LYS A 114 0.93 -16.20 8.90
N ASP A 115 1.37 -17.28 9.52
CA ASP A 115 1.47 -18.59 8.88
C ASP A 115 0.11 -19.07 8.34
N ASP A 116 -0.98 -18.78 9.05
CA ASP A 116 -2.34 -19.10 8.59
C ASP A 116 -2.71 -18.33 7.31
N GLU A 117 -2.29 -17.07 7.17
CA GLU A 117 -2.55 -16.32 5.93
C GLU A 117 -1.77 -16.91 4.75
N VAL A 118 -0.53 -17.37 5.00
CA VAL A 118 0.29 -18.07 4.00
C VAL A 118 -0.39 -19.38 3.60
N ALA A 119 -0.76 -20.21 4.56
CA ALA A 119 -1.42 -21.49 4.31
C ALA A 119 -2.73 -21.30 3.52
N ASN A 120 -3.55 -20.33 3.92
CA ASN A 120 -4.82 -20.02 3.27
C ASN A 120 -4.62 -19.53 1.83
N VAL A 121 -3.71 -18.57 1.58
CA VAL A 121 -3.48 -18.08 0.21
C VAL A 121 -2.89 -19.16 -0.70
N LEU A 122 -2.05 -20.05 -0.17
CA LEU A 122 -1.54 -21.20 -0.92
C LEU A 122 -2.66 -22.19 -1.27
N ALA A 123 -3.60 -22.44 -0.35
CA ALA A 123 -4.78 -23.25 -0.61
C ALA A 123 -5.66 -22.63 -1.71
N TYR A 124 -5.87 -21.32 -1.69
CA TYR A 124 -6.58 -20.61 -2.74
C TYR A 124 -5.86 -20.68 -4.09
N LEU A 125 -4.55 -20.41 -4.15
CA LEU A 125 -3.76 -20.49 -5.38
C LEU A 125 -3.73 -21.90 -5.97
N ARG A 126 -3.77 -22.95 -5.13
CA ARG A 126 -3.90 -24.34 -5.60
C ARG A 126 -5.17 -24.58 -6.40
N THR A 127 -6.27 -23.87 -6.13
CA THR A 127 -7.52 -24.02 -6.91
C THR A 127 -7.36 -23.61 -8.38
N PHE A 128 -6.29 -22.89 -8.71
CA PHE A 128 -5.93 -22.46 -10.07
C PHE A 128 -4.73 -23.21 -10.65
N SER A 129 -4.30 -24.29 -10.01
CA SER A 129 -3.24 -25.17 -10.50
C SER A 129 -3.78 -26.60 -10.57
N GLN A 130 -3.58 -27.30 -11.68
CA GLN A 130 -4.01 -28.68 -11.79
C GLN A 130 -3.23 -29.56 -10.81
N GLU A 131 -3.96 -30.39 -10.09
CA GLU A 131 -3.42 -31.24 -9.04
C GLU A 131 -2.48 -32.30 -9.63
N ALA A 132 -1.17 -32.09 -9.47
CA ALA A 132 -0.15 -33.10 -9.74
C ALA A 132 0.31 -33.77 -8.43
N ALA A 133 -0.37 -34.87 -8.09
CA ALA A 133 0.09 -36.08 -7.37
C ALA A 133 1.08 -35.96 -6.18
N ALA A 134 0.48 -35.97 -4.98
CA ALA A 134 0.79 -36.71 -3.74
C ALA A 134 2.21 -37.24 -3.41
N ALA A 135 2.64 -36.99 -2.16
CA ALA A 135 2.54 -37.95 -1.02
C ALA A 135 3.05 -37.33 0.32
N PRO A 136 2.72 -37.89 1.51
CA PRO A 136 1.39 -38.08 2.08
C PRO A 136 1.25 -37.54 3.54
N ALA A 137 -0.01 -37.36 3.96
CA ALA A 137 -0.47 -36.82 5.25
C ALA A 137 -0.36 -37.77 6.46
N ALA A 138 -0.44 -37.21 7.69
CA ALA A 138 -1.29 -37.73 8.79
C ALA A 138 -1.27 -36.89 10.10
N ALA A 139 -2.44 -36.32 10.43
CA ALA A 139 -3.22 -36.40 11.68
C ALA A 139 -2.62 -36.18 13.10
N GLU A 140 -3.13 -35.10 13.74
CA GLU A 140 -3.79 -34.99 15.07
C GLU A 140 -3.04 -35.34 16.39
N THR A 141 -2.86 -34.36 17.30
CA THR A 141 -3.46 -34.30 18.66
C THR A 141 -2.87 -33.19 19.55
N GLY A 142 -3.75 -32.42 20.22
CA GLY A 142 -3.54 -31.99 21.62
C GLY A 142 -3.16 -30.53 21.92
N GLU A 143 -4.19 -29.71 22.15
CA GLU A 143 -4.25 -28.33 22.69
C GLU A 143 -3.37 -28.00 23.92
N ALA A 144 -2.92 -26.74 24.02
CA ALA A 144 -3.41 -25.73 25.00
C ALA A 144 -2.64 -24.37 24.91
N PRO A 145 -3.26 -23.22 25.26
CA PRO A 145 -3.15 -21.97 24.49
C PRO A 145 -2.32 -20.86 25.16
N VAL A 146 -1.89 -19.86 24.37
CA VAL A 146 -1.52 -18.53 24.87
C VAL A 146 -2.30 -17.48 24.06
N GLU A 147 -3.19 -16.78 24.77
CA GLU A 147 -3.99 -15.64 24.30
C GLU A 147 -3.12 -14.46 23.88
N THR A 148 -3.34 -13.94 22.67
CA THR A 148 -3.12 -12.53 22.34
C THR A 148 -4.32 -11.99 21.56
N ALA A 149 -4.72 -10.79 21.93
CA ALA A 149 -6.00 -10.17 21.62
C ALA A 149 -6.30 -10.12 20.12
N ALA A 150 -7.46 -10.67 19.76
CA ALA A 150 -8.04 -10.52 18.44
C ALA A 150 -8.26 -9.03 18.14
N ALA A 151 -7.51 -8.50 17.17
CA ALA A 151 -8.00 -7.39 16.38
C ALA A 151 -9.32 -7.86 15.76
N ALA A 152 -10.42 -7.25 16.20
CA ALA A 152 -11.74 -7.54 15.67
C ALA A 152 -11.67 -7.43 14.14
N ALA A 153 -12.06 -8.50 13.46
CA ALA A 153 -12.39 -8.41 12.06
C ALA A 153 -13.36 -7.22 11.90
N PRO A 154 -13.19 -6.35 10.87
CA PRO A 154 -14.27 -5.44 10.53
C PRO A 154 -15.53 -6.31 10.38
N PRO A 155 -16.66 -5.90 10.98
CA PRO A 155 -17.86 -6.72 10.92
C PRO A 155 -18.09 -7.10 9.47
N GLU A 156 -18.27 -8.40 9.25
CA GLU A 156 -18.86 -8.90 8.01
C GLU A 156 -20.02 -7.96 7.68
N PRO A 157 -20.15 -7.44 6.44
CA PRO A 157 -21.29 -6.59 6.12
C PRO A 157 -22.51 -7.37 6.56
N ALA A 158 -23.19 -6.87 7.60
CA ALA A 158 -24.35 -7.55 8.13
C ALA A 158 -25.22 -7.88 6.92
N PRO A 159 -25.72 -9.13 6.80
CA PRO A 159 -26.73 -9.42 5.78
C PRO A 159 -27.73 -8.28 5.91
N ALA A 160 -28.04 -7.61 4.80
CA ALA A 160 -28.91 -6.44 4.80
C ALA A 160 -30.16 -6.82 5.58
N ALA A 161 -30.16 -6.53 6.88
CA ALA A 161 -31.29 -6.80 7.73
C ALA A 161 -32.40 -5.98 7.09
N ASP A 162 -33.62 -6.48 7.09
CA ASP A 162 -34.76 -5.74 6.57
C ASP A 162 -34.85 -4.38 7.30
N MET A 163 -34.11 -3.39 6.80
CA MET A 163 -33.93 -2.12 7.45
C MET A 163 -35.23 -1.40 7.19
N VAL A 164 -35.96 -1.12 8.26
CA VAL A 164 -37.17 -0.31 8.17
C VAL A 164 -36.73 1.10 7.76
N VAL A 165 -36.78 1.37 6.46
CA VAL A 165 -36.45 2.66 5.88
C VAL A 165 -37.60 3.62 6.17
N GLU A 166 -37.46 4.42 7.23
CA GLU A 166 -38.35 5.56 7.42
C GLU A 166 -38.12 6.57 6.29
N LYS A 167 -39.15 6.75 5.44
CA LYS A 167 -39.14 7.77 4.37
C LYS A 167 -38.94 9.15 4.98
N SER A 168 -38.17 10.00 4.29
CA SER A 168 -37.92 11.36 4.78
C SER A 168 -39.22 12.15 4.87
N GLN A 169 -39.34 12.95 5.93
CA GLN A 169 -40.41 13.93 6.11
C GLN A 169 -40.04 15.31 5.50
N GLY A 170 -39.03 15.35 4.62
CA GLY A 170 -38.57 16.59 4.00
C GLY A 170 -39.59 17.19 3.04
N ALA A 171 -39.41 18.47 2.66
CA ALA A 171 -40.36 19.23 1.84
C ALA A 171 -40.73 18.56 0.49
N PHE A 172 -39.85 17.70 -0.05
CA PHE A 172 -40.06 16.98 -1.30
C PHE A 172 -40.31 15.47 -1.11
N GLY A 173 -40.28 14.96 0.13
CA GLY A 173 -40.48 13.53 0.43
C GLY A 173 -39.45 12.57 -0.20
N LEU A 174 -38.27 13.08 -0.58
CA LEU A 174 -37.20 12.29 -1.18
C LEU A 174 -36.20 11.81 -0.12
N GLY A 175 -35.67 10.59 -0.30
CA GLY A 175 -34.65 9.99 0.57
C GLY A 175 -35.17 9.45 1.90
N ARG A 176 -34.25 9.18 2.82
CA ARG A 176 -34.50 8.80 4.21
C ARG A 176 -33.46 9.43 5.13
N LYS A 177 -33.71 9.39 6.44
CA LYS A 177 -32.70 9.78 7.42
C LYS A 177 -31.49 8.84 7.30
N ALA A 178 -30.30 9.42 7.28
CA ALA A 178 -29.05 8.64 7.38
C ALA A 178 -28.95 8.05 8.79
N LEU A 179 -28.56 6.78 8.86
CA LEU A 179 -28.34 6.10 10.12
C LEU A 179 -27.00 6.54 10.72
N PRO A 180 -26.85 6.54 12.05
CA PRO A 180 -25.59 6.89 12.70
C PRO A 180 -24.41 6.09 12.16
N GLU A 181 -24.61 4.81 11.86
CA GLU A 181 -23.56 3.90 11.37
C GLU A 181 -23.10 4.26 9.95
N GLU A 182 -24.00 4.77 9.11
CA GLU A 182 -23.69 5.21 7.75
C GLU A 182 -22.89 6.50 7.77
N ILE A 183 -23.27 7.43 8.64
CA ILE A 183 -22.53 8.67 8.86
C ILE A 183 -21.13 8.32 9.35
N ALA A 184 -21.00 7.49 10.40
CA ALA A 184 -19.70 7.09 10.94
C ALA A 184 -18.80 6.37 9.92
N ALA A 185 -19.37 5.63 8.96
CA ALA A 185 -18.61 4.93 7.94
C ALA A 185 -18.05 5.84 6.82
N TRP A 186 -18.68 6.99 6.59
CA TRP A 186 -18.37 7.92 5.48
C TRP A 186 -17.71 9.22 5.95
N ASP A 187 -18.21 9.76 7.08
CA ASP A 187 -17.80 11.02 7.70
C ASP A 187 -16.61 10.76 8.64
N ILE A 188 -15.45 10.64 8.02
CA ILE A 188 -14.16 10.40 8.68
C ILE A 188 -13.20 11.60 8.56
N ASP A 189 -13.75 12.77 8.24
CA ASP A 189 -13.04 14.02 8.03
C ASP A 189 -12.44 14.58 9.32
N ILE A 190 -11.20 15.04 9.24
CA ILE A 190 -10.48 15.59 10.39
C ILE A 190 -10.25 17.09 10.19
N ARG A 191 -10.81 17.89 11.09
CA ARG A 191 -10.66 19.35 11.07
C ARG A 191 -9.33 19.77 11.72
N PRO A 192 -8.80 20.96 11.39
CA PRO A 192 -7.53 21.44 11.94
C PRO A 192 -7.46 21.52 13.47
N ASP A 193 -8.61 21.63 14.15
CA ASP A 193 -8.72 21.65 15.61
C ASP A 193 -8.80 20.25 16.24
N GLY A 194 -8.72 19.19 15.44
CA GLY A 194 -8.83 17.80 15.88
C GLY A 194 -10.26 17.26 15.91
N THR A 195 -11.28 18.06 15.56
CA THR A 195 -12.65 17.56 15.42
C THR A 195 -12.69 16.44 14.37
N GLY A 196 -13.27 15.29 14.74
CA GLY A 196 -13.37 14.10 13.89
C GLY A 196 -12.31 13.02 14.18
N LEU A 197 -11.29 13.30 15.00
CA LEU A 197 -10.24 12.33 15.33
C LEU A 197 -10.82 11.06 16.00
N PRO A 198 -10.48 9.86 15.48
CA PRO A 198 -10.79 8.62 16.16
C PRO A 198 -9.96 8.48 17.44
N GLU A 199 -10.43 7.65 18.37
CA GLU A 199 -9.61 7.22 19.50
C GLU A 199 -8.40 6.43 18.97
N GLY A 200 -7.24 6.63 19.59
CA GLY A 200 -6.03 5.91 19.22
C GLY A 200 -4.74 6.66 19.54
N SER A 201 -3.63 5.96 19.40
CA SER A 201 -2.29 6.51 19.51
C SER A 201 -1.28 5.70 18.69
N GLY A 202 -0.10 6.28 18.47
CA GLY A 202 1.01 5.56 17.84
C GLY A 202 2.31 6.34 17.91
N THR A 203 3.42 5.62 18.09
CA THR A 203 4.76 6.22 18.20
C THR A 203 5.48 6.30 16.87
N VAL A 204 6.51 7.17 16.80
CA VAL A 204 7.44 7.23 15.66
C VAL A 204 8.06 5.86 15.37
N ALA A 205 8.57 5.18 16.41
CA ALA A 205 9.15 3.84 16.29
C ALA A 205 8.16 2.77 15.77
N GLN A 206 6.86 2.90 16.07
CA GLN A 206 5.82 2.03 15.50
C GLN A 206 5.52 2.37 14.04
N GLY A 207 5.63 3.64 13.66
CA GLY A 207 5.31 4.13 12.32
C GLY A 207 6.36 3.75 11.27
N GLU A 208 7.65 3.72 11.62
CA GLU A 208 8.73 3.38 10.70
C GLU A 208 8.54 2.03 9.96
N PRO A 209 8.29 0.90 10.64
CA PRO A 209 8.08 -0.38 9.95
C PRO A 209 6.81 -0.37 9.09
N ILE A 210 5.75 0.32 9.52
CA ILE A 210 4.52 0.46 8.72
C ILE A 210 4.81 1.25 7.44
N TYR A 211 5.59 2.34 7.55
CA TYR A 211 5.99 3.16 6.42
C TYR A 211 6.86 2.38 5.44
N THR A 212 7.84 1.65 5.95
CA THR A 212 8.75 0.82 5.14
C THR A 212 7.96 -0.22 4.35
N ASP A 213 7.00 -0.89 4.99
CA ASP A 213 6.23 -1.98 4.39
C ASP A 213 5.15 -1.48 3.41
N ASN A 214 4.58 -0.29 3.63
CA ASN A 214 3.38 0.15 2.90
C ASN A 214 3.57 1.43 2.07
N CYS A 215 4.63 2.21 2.29
CA CYS A 215 4.79 3.56 1.73
C CYS A 215 6.09 3.70 0.92
N ALA A 216 7.20 3.16 1.42
CA ALA A 216 8.55 3.46 0.91
C ALA A 216 8.78 3.05 -0.56
N VAL A 217 8.05 2.05 -1.06
CA VAL A 217 8.14 1.62 -2.48
C VAL A 217 7.85 2.75 -3.47
N CYS A 218 6.98 3.69 -3.08
CA CYS A 218 6.67 4.88 -3.86
C CYS A 218 7.32 6.13 -3.26
N HIS A 219 7.35 6.25 -1.94
CA HIS A 219 7.75 7.50 -1.30
C HIS A 219 9.22 7.58 -0.90
N GLY A 220 10.04 6.56 -1.21
CA GLY A 220 11.44 6.51 -0.77
C GLY A 220 11.55 6.01 0.67
N ASP A 221 12.74 5.63 1.11
CA ASP A 221 12.93 5.07 2.46
C ASP A 221 12.76 6.15 3.55
N PHE A 222 12.99 7.42 3.20
CA PHE A 222 12.92 8.58 4.10
C PHE A 222 11.97 9.67 3.59
N GLY A 223 11.02 9.34 2.71
CA GLY A 223 10.09 10.33 2.15
C GLY A 223 10.64 11.16 1.00
N GLU A 224 11.82 10.83 0.46
CA GLU A 224 12.47 11.55 -0.63
C GLU A 224 11.84 11.33 -2.02
N GLY A 225 10.86 10.42 -2.12
CA GLY A 225 10.17 10.05 -3.35
C GLY A 225 10.97 9.09 -4.23
N ALA A 226 10.37 7.96 -4.62
CA ALA A 226 10.95 7.03 -5.57
C ALA A 226 10.55 7.38 -7.02
N GLY A 227 11.52 7.76 -7.84
CA GLY A 227 11.29 8.05 -9.27
C GLY A 227 10.49 9.33 -9.49
N ARG A 228 9.20 9.21 -9.83
CA ARG A 228 8.28 10.35 -10.05
C ARG A 228 7.12 10.40 -9.06
N TRP A 229 7.16 9.55 -8.05
CA TRP A 229 6.18 9.59 -6.97
C TRP A 229 6.42 10.81 -6.05
N PRO A 230 5.38 11.27 -5.34
CA PRO A 230 5.49 12.45 -4.48
C PRO A 230 6.54 12.32 -3.39
N VAL A 231 7.31 13.39 -3.20
CA VAL A 231 8.20 13.62 -2.07
C VAL A 231 7.35 14.01 -0.85
N LEU A 232 7.54 13.33 0.27
CA LEU A 232 6.81 13.54 1.52
C LEU A 232 7.62 14.36 2.55
N ALA A 233 8.95 14.34 2.47
CA ALA A 233 9.85 15.03 3.38
C ALA A 233 10.97 15.77 2.64
N GLY A 234 11.44 16.89 3.22
CA GLY A 234 12.42 17.79 2.61
C GLY A 234 11.81 19.07 2.04
N GLY A 235 12.59 19.85 1.29
CA GLY A 235 12.12 21.07 0.64
C GLY A 235 11.97 22.30 1.53
N GLN A 236 12.46 22.25 2.78
CA GLN A 236 12.55 23.41 3.67
C GLN A 236 13.27 24.57 2.98
N ASP A 237 12.78 25.79 3.19
CA ASP A 237 13.27 27.04 2.60
C ASP A 237 13.22 27.13 1.06
N THR A 238 12.65 26.15 0.36
CA THR A 238 12.61 26.15 -1.11
C THR A 238 11.42 26.91 -1.71
N LEU A 239 10.45 27.37 -0.91
CA LEU A 239 9.18 27.94 -1.41
C LEU A 239 9.34 29.18 -2.30
N ARG A 240 10.50 29.85 -2.27
CA ARG A 240 10.83 31.02 -3.10
C ARG A 240 11.73 30.69 -4.30
N ASN A 241 12.18 29.46 -4.44
CA ASN A 241 13.03 29.04 -5.55
C ASN A 241 12.19 28.95 -6.84
N ASP A 242 12.86 28.99 -8.00
CA ASP A 242 12.22 28.82 -9.31
C ASP A 242 11.45 27.49 -9.42
N ARG A 243 11.93 26.46 -8.70
CA ARG A 243 11.27 25.15 -8.59
C ARG A 243 11.21 24.73 -7.11
N PRO A 244 10.14 25.11 -6.38
CA PRO A 244 9.98 24.77 -4.97
C PRO A 244 9.65 23.29 -4.78
N GLU A 245 10.15 22.70 -3.69
CA GLU A 245 9.78 21.36 -3.22
C GLU A 245 8.76 21.50 -2.10
N LYS A 246 7.50 21.17 -2.40
CA LYS A 246 6.35 21.38 -1.52
C LYS A 246 5.94 20.05 -0.88
N THR A 247 6.36 19.85 0.36
CA THR A 247 6.18 18.61 1.13
C THR A 247 5.31 18.86 2.36
N ILE A 248 5.14 17.84 3.21
CA ILE A 248 4.44 17.97 4.48
C ILE A 248 5.13 19.02 5.36
N GLY A 249 6.44 18.90 5.58
CA GLY A 249 7.20 19.80 6.44
C GLY A 249 7.48 21.18 5.84
N SER A 250 7.57 21.30 4.51
CA SER A 250 7.88 22.59 3.87
C SER A 250 6.66 23.43 3.53
N TYR A 251 5.50 22.80 3.26
CA TYR A 251 4.37 23.50 2.65
C TYR A 251 3.04 23.29 3.37
N TRP A 252 2.74 22.10 3.89
CA TRP A 252 1.39 21.82 4.38
C TRP A 252 1.07 22.61 5.66
N PRO A 253 -0.17 23.11 5.83
CA PRO A 253 -0.52 23.91 6.99
C PRO A 253 -0.94 23.10 8.21
N TYR A 254 -1.60 21.95 8.02
CA TYR A 254 -2.28 21.25 9.11
C TYR A 254 -1.94 19.77 9.13
N LEU A 255 -1.66 19.25 10.33
CA LEU A 255 -1.47 17.83 10.56
C LEU A 255 -2.75 17.02 10.29
N SER A 256 -3.92 17.63 10.50
CA SER A 256 -5.23 17.02 10.21
C SER A 256 -5.34 16.54 8.77
N THR A 257 -4.78 17.31 7.82
CA THR A 257 -4.79 16.95 6.40
C THR A 257 -3.91 15.72 6.12
N VAL A 258 -2.77 15.59 6.82
CA VAL A 258 -1.90 14.41 6.73
C VAL A 258 -2.67 13.18 7.21
N PHE A 259 -3.24 13.25 8.42
CA PHE A 259 -3.96 12.13 9.03
C PHE A 259 -5.19 11.71 8.21
N ASP A 260 -6.09 12.64 7.86
CA ASP A 260 -7.29 12.34 7.06
C ASP A 260 -6.92 11.73 5.71
N TYR A 261 -5.97 12.34 4.99
CA TYR A 261 -5.57 11.86 3.67
C TYR A 261 -4.93 10.46 3.74
N VAL A 262 -4.04 10.20 4.70
CA VAL A 262 -3.44 8.88 4.87
C VAL A 262 -4.50 7.84 5.21
N ARG A 263 -5.37 8.12 6.18
CA ARG A 263 -6.48 7.24 6.59
C ARG A 263 -7.44 6.93 5.44
N ARG A 264 -7.77 7.94 4.64
CA ARG A 264 -8.83 7.87 3.63
C ARG A 264 -8.35 7.34 2.29
N ALA A 265 -7.13 7.66 1.88
CA ALA A 265 -6.68 7.51 0.50
C ALA A 265 -5.39 6.69 0.34
N MET A 266 -4.68 6.37 1.43
CA MET A 266 -3.45 5.60 1.38
C MET A 266 -3.58 4.22 2.05
N PRO A 267 -2.74 3.24 1.65
CA PRO A 267 -1.79 3.26 0.53
C PRO A 267 -2.48 3.34 -0.84
N PHE A 268 -1.81 3.95 -1.83
CA PHE A 268 -2.37 4.04 -3.19
C PHE A 268 -2.62 2.64 -3.78
N GLY A 269 -3.87 2.37 -4.17
CA GLY A 269 -4.33 1.07 -4.64
C GLY A 269 -4.91 0.14 -3.55
N ASN A 270 -4.77 0.51 -2.27
CA ASN A 270 -5.31 -0.23 -1.13
C ASN A 270 -5.77 0.72 0.00
N ALA A 271 -6.50 1.79 -0.35
CA ALA A 271 -6.95 2.80 0.59
C ALA A 271 -7.87 2.24 1.68
N ARG A 272 -7.88 2.86 2.87
CA ARG A 272 -8.67 2.44 4.06
C ARG A 272 -8.35 1.02 4.55
N SER A 273 -7.10 0.58 4.40
CA SER A 273 -6.64 -0.75 4.82
C SER A 273 -5.90 -0.77 6.17
N MET A 274 -5.68 0.40 6.76
CA MET A 274 -4.92 0.57 8.02
C MET A 274 -5.87 0.90 9.18
N SER A 275 -5.48 0.51 10.39
CA SER A 275 -6.21 0.88 11.60
C SER A 275 -5.98 2.34 11.97
N ASP A 276 -6.79 2.89 12.87
CA ASP A 276 -6.62 4.28 13.33
C ASP A 276 -5.28 4.46 14.07
N ASP A 277 -4.84 3.48 14.86
CA ASP A 277 -3.53 3.47 15.53
C ASP A 277 -2.36 3.42 14.52
N ASP A 278 -2.47 2.61 13.46
CA ASP A 278 -1.46 2.58 12.40
C ASP A 278 -1.31 3.95 11.73
N VAL A 279 -2.42 4.67 11.53
CA VAL A 279 -2.40 6.02 10.94
C VAL A 279 -1.79 7.04 11.92
N TYR A 280 -2.05 6.92 13.23
CA TYR A 280 -1.37 7.75 14.23
C TYR A 280 0.15 7.52 14.21
N ALA A 281 0.59 6.26 14.23
CA ALA A 281 1.99 5.89 14.18
C ALA A 281 2.68 6.38 12.90
N LEU A 282 2.05 6.18 11.73
CA LEU A 282 2.55 6.71 10.46
C LEU A 282 2.63 8.24 10.46
N THR A 283 1.64 8.92 11.02
CA THR A 283 1.64 10.39 11.10
C THR A 283 2.76 10.88 12.02
N ALA A 284 3.02 10.21 13.15
CA ALA A 284 4.15 10.48 14.02
C ALA A 284 5.48 10.31 13.26
N TYR A 285 5.65 9.21 12.53
CA TYR A 285 6.85 8.97 11.73
C TYR A 285 7.04 10.01 10.61
N LEU A 286 5.97 10.43 9.94
CA LEU A 286 6.04 11.50 8.94
C LEU A 286 6.42 12.87 9.54
N LEU A 287 6.04 13.15 10.79
CA LEU A 287 6.51 14.33 11.52
C LEU A 287 8.00 14.23 11.80
N TYR A 288 8.48 13.05 12.19
CA TYR A 288 9.91 12.78 12.43
C TYR A 288 10.74 12.95 11.15
N LEU A 289 10.30 12.37 10.02
CA LEU A 289 10.96 12.56 8.72
C LEU A 289 11.05 14.02 8.26
N ASN A 290 10.17 14.88 8.78
CA ASN A 290 10.12 16.30 8.45
C ASN A 290 10.75 17.21 9.51
N ASP A 291 11.49 16.64 10.47
CA ASP A 291 12.12 17.35 11.59
C ASP A 291 11.13 18.21 12.41
N VAL A 292 9.84 17.82 12.45
CA VAL A 292 8.82 18.49 13.27
C VAL A 292 8.85 17.95 14.71
N VAL A 293 9.21 16.68 14.85
CA VAL A 293 9.56 16.02 16.11
C VAL A 293 10.90 15.32 15.94
N ASP A 294 11.69 15.22 17.01
CA ASP A 294 13.05 14.66 17.00
C ASP A 294 13.22 13.42 17.90
N ASP A 295 12.17 13.04 18.63
CA ASP A 295 12.15 11.90 19.54
C ASP A 295 11.48 10.68 18.89
N GLU A 296 12.22 9.57 18.78
CA GLU A 296 11.72 8.28 18.25
C GLU A 296 10.66 7.65 19.16
N GLU A 297 10.59 8.05 20.43
CA GLU A 297 9.58 7.64 21.39
C GLU A 297 8.37 8.58 21.42
N PHE A 298 8.35 9.63 20.59
CA PHE A 298 7.21 10.53 20.50
C PHE A 298 5.94 9.75 20.11
N GLU A 299 4.93 9.80 20.98
CA GLU A 299 3.61 9.24 20.74
C GLU A 299 2.66 10.33 20.27
N LEU A 300 2.08 10.17 19.08
CA LEU A 300 0.97 10.98 18.62
C LEU A 300 -0.33 10.30 19.06
N SER A 301 -1.25 11.07 19.66
CA SER A 301 -2.54 10.58 20.10
C SER A 301 -3.63 11.63 19.85
N LYS A 302 -4.90 11.24 19.99
CA LYS A 302 -6.02 12.16 19.91
C LYS A 302 -5.86 13.36 20.86
N GLU A 303 -5.33 13.14 22.06
CA GLU A 303 -5.19 14.14 23.12
C GLU A 303 -4.17 15.22 22.79
N ASN A 304 -3.07 14.86 22.13
CA ASN A 304 -1.98 15.79 21.84
C ASN A 304 -1.96 16.27 20.37
N PHE A 305 -2.75 15.67 19.48
CA PHE A 305 -2.75 15.96 18.04
C PHE A 305 -2.83 17.45 17.72
N ALA A 306 -3.80 18.15 18.32
CA ALA A 306 -4.05 19.57 18.04
C ALA A 306 -2.93 20.51 18.54
N SER A 307 -2.01 20.01 19.38
CA SER A 307 -0.86 20.78 19.85
C SER A 307 0.30 20.80 18.85
N VAL A 308 0.35 19.86 17.92
CA VAL A 308 1.40 19.78 16.89
C VAL A 308 1.06 20.73 15.74
N ARG A 309 1.98 21.65 15.44
CA ARG A 309 1.80 22.70 14.42
C ARG A 309 2.84 22.51 13.32
N LEU A 310 2.40 22.46 12.06
CA LEU A 310 3.33 22.35 10.94
C LEU A 310 4.01 23.70 10.65
N PRO A 311 5.25 23.71 10.13
CA PRO A 311 6.03 24.95 9.97
C PRO A 311 5.34 26.03 9.11
N ASN A 312 4.51 25.62 8.14
CA ASN A 312 3.90 26.52 7.18
C ASN A 312 2.44 26.89 7.48
N GLU A 313 1.93 26.58 8.67
CA GLU A 313 0.52 26.80 9.03
C GLU A 313 0.05 28.25 8.82
N ALA A 314 0.87 29.23 9.20
CA ALA A 314 0.50 30.65 9.16
C ALA A 314 0.56 31.28 7.75
N ASN A 315 1.03 30.56 6.73
CA ASN A 315 1.39 31.16 5.43
C ASN A 315 0.35 30.91 4.32
N PHE A 316 -0.86 30.49 4.68
CA PHE A 316 -1.99 30.39 3.77
C PHE A 316 -2.96 31.53 4.02
N ILE A 317 -3.39 32.18 2.94
CA ILE A 317 -4.36 33.29 2.97
C ILE A 317 -5.57 32.93 2.13
N ALA A 318 -6.72 33.51 2.47
CA ALA A 318 -7.88 33.47 1.60
C ALA A 318 -7.56 34.14 0.26
N ASP A 319 -8.28 33.72 -0.78
CA ASP A 319 -8.11 34.27 -2.12
C ASP A 319 -8.40 35.78 -2.14
N GLY A 320 -7.33 36.58 -2.26
CA GLY A 320 -7.37 38.03 -2.35
C GLY A 320 -7.41 38.57 -3.78
N ARG A 321 -7.62 37.73 -4.81
CA ARG A 321 -7.60 38.18 -6.21
C ARG A 321 -8.54 39.34 -6.48
N ALA A 322 -9.67 39.43 -5.79
CA ALA A 322 -10.60 40.56 -5.95
C ALA A 322 -10.00 41.92 -5.53
N ASP A 323 -9.01 41.91 -4.64
CA ASP A 323 -8.34 43.11 -4.12
C ASP A 323 -7.07 43.47 -4.91
N GLU A 324 -6.55 42.52 -5.70
CA GLU A 324 -5.34 42.69 -6.50
C GLU A 324 -5.57 43.70 -7.65
N PRO A 325 -4.71 44.73 -7.81
CA PRO A 325 -4.90 45.77 -8.83
C PRO A 325 -5.06 45.25 -10.25
N HIS A 326 -4.50 44.07 -10.55
CA HIS A 326 -4.61 43.41 -11.85
C HIS A 326 -6.03 42.91 -12.17
N TYR A 327 -6.81 42.53 -11.14
CA TYR A 327 -8.15 41.96 -11.29
C TYR A 327 -9.25 42.90 -10.76
N ALA A 328 -8.91 43.84 -9.88
CA ALA A 328 -9.84 44.73 -9.18
C ALA A 328 -10.48 45.81 -10.08
N LYS A 329 -10.05 45.96 -11.34
CA LYS A 329 -10.58 46.97 -12.26
C LYS A 329 -10.83 46.38 -13.64
N SER A 330 -12.09 46.43 -14.06
CA SER A 330 -12.44 46.42 -15.48
C SER A 330 -11.88 47.70 -16.10
N VAL A 331 -10.63 47.64 -16.55
CA VAL A 331 -10.06 48.64 -17.44
C VAL A 331 -10.54 48.31 -18.85
N GLU A 332 -11.07 49.31 -19.55
CA GLU A 332 -11.42 49.15 -20.96
C GLU A 332 -10.15 48.75 -21.73
N PRO A 333 -10.17 47.63 -22.47
CA PRO A 333 -8.98 47.13 -23.13
C PRO A 333 -8.49 48.14 -24.16
N CYS A 334 -7.17 48.20 -24.37
CA CYS A 334 -6.65 48.96 -25.49
C CYS A 334 -7.10 48.31 -26.82
N MET A 335 -7.65 49.12 -27.71
CA MET A 335 -8.18 48.66 -29.00
C MET A 335 -7.22 48.94 -30.18
N THR A 336 -6.38 49.96 -30.08
CA THR A 336 -5.51 50.43 -31.18
C THR A 336 -4.16 50.89 -30.65
N ASP A 337 -3.08 50.58 -31.37
CA ASP A 337 -1.69 51.01 -31.08
C ASP A 337 -1.20 50.66 -29.66
N CYS A 338 -1.59 49.49 -29.15
CA CYS A 338 -1.42 49.10 -27.74
C CYS A 338 0.01 48.81 -27.29
N LYS A 339 0.89 48.47 -28.23
CA LYS A 339 2.31 48.27 -27.96
C LYS A 339 3.11 48.99 -29.05
N PRO A 340 4.00 49.93 -28.69
CA PRO A 340 4.91 50.52 -29.67
C PRO A 340 5.97 49.49 -30.09
N GLY A 341 6.23 49.42 -31.39
CA GLY A 341 7.26 48.56 -31.98
C GLY A 341 6.78 47.15 -32.36
N PRO A 342 7.66 46.32 -32.95
CA PRO A 342 7.30 44.99 -33.42
C PRO A 342 7.03 44.03 -32.25
N VAL A 343 6.16 43.06 -32.50
CA VAL A 343 5.98 41.90 -31.62
C VAL A 343 7.11 40.90 -31.86
N GLU A 344 7.69 40.38 -30.78
CA GLU A 344 8.78 39.40 -30.82
C GLU A 344 8.29 38.08 -30.20
N ILE A 345 8.66 36.97 -30.83
CA ILE A 345 8.34 35.63 -30.34
C ILE A 345 9.38 35.24 -29.29
N THR A 346 8.95 35.11 -28.03
CA THR A 346 9.84 34.76 -26.90
C THR A 346 9.88 33.27 -26.58
N ALA A 347 8.87 32.50 -26.99
CA ALA A 347 8.81 31.06 -26.78
C ALA A 347 7.98 30.37 -27.87
N ARG A 348 8.29 29.10 -28.17
CA ARG A 348 7.52 28.24 -29.08
C ARG A 348 7.35 26.87 -28.42
N ALA A 349 6.12 26.36 -28.34
CA ALA A 349 5.84 25.06 -27.73
C ALA A 349 6.58 23.91 -28.43
N GLN A 350 6.75 24.02 -29.76
CA GLN A 350 7.53 23.09 -30.59
C GLN A 350 9.00 22.94 -30.16
N VAL A 351 9.54 23.85 -29.34
CA VAL A 351 10.92 23.72 -28.83
C VAL A 351 11.01 22.71 -27.69
N ILE A 352 9.93 22.51 -26.91
CA ILE A 352 9.90 21.56 -25.80
C ILE A 352 9.54 20.16 -26.29
N ASP A 353 8.66 20.08 -27.29
CA ASP A 353 8.33 18.84 -28.02
C ASP A 353 7.93 17.64 -27.14
N VAL A 354 6.96 17.88 -26.26
CA VAL A 354 6.41 16.85 -25.34
C VAL A 354 4.92 16.58 -25.58
N THR A 355 4.35 17.14 -26.65
CA THR A 355 2.96 16.89 -27.05
C THR A 355 2.92 15.54 -27.80
N PRO A 356 2.03 14.61 -27.43
CA PRO A 356 1.92 13.35 -28.15
C PRO A 356 1.70 13.55 -29.66
N GLU A 357 2.32 12.72 -30.49
CA GLU A 357 2.14 12.72 -31.95
C GLU A 357 1.23 11.58 -32.40
N GLY A 358 0.53 11.77 -33.52
CA GLY A 358 -0.36 10.78 -34.10
C GLY A 358 0.39 10.02 -35.20
N GLU A 359 0.01 8.78 -35.49
CA GLU A 359 0.52 8.11 -36.69
C GLU A 359 0.05 8.87 -37.95
N GLY A 360 0.93 9.70 -38.50
CA GLY A 360 0.75 10.31 -39.82
C GLY A 360 0.44 11.81 -39.89
N ASP A 361 0.41 12.56 -38.79
CA ASP A 361 0.38 14.04 -38.84
C ASP A 361 0.95 14.68 -37.57
N GLU A 362 1.60 15.84 -37.76
CA GLU A 362 2.37 16.69 -36.83
C GLU A 362 1.57 17.31 -35.64
N ASN A 363 0.48 16.67 -35.20
CA ASN A 363 -0.25 17.03 -33.97
C ASN A 363 -1.32 15.96 -33.73
N SER A 364 -1.15 15.05 -32.75
CA SER A 364 -2.22 14.08 -32.47
C SER A 364 -3.47 14.79 -31.93
N GLY A 365 -4.51 14.83 -32.76
CA GLY A 365 -5.82 15.37 -32.42
C GLY A 365 -5.96 16.85 -32.78
N GLY A 366 -6.05 17.16 -34.08
CA GLY A 366 -6.49 18.46 -34.57
C GLY A 366 -7.74 18.96 -33.82
N SER A 367 -7.64 20.20 -33.36
CA SER A 367 -8.63 20.99 -32.65
C SER A 367 -10.07 20.74 -33.12
N ILE A 368 -10.98 20.66 -32.14
CA ILE A 368 -12.42 20.91 -32.33
C ILE A 368 -12.55 22.32 -32.96
N ASP A 369 -13.38 22.42 -34.00
CA ASP A 369 -13.72 23.62 -34.78
C ASP A 369 -14.06 24.86 -33.95
#